data_AF-A0AAZ3QDH4-F1
#
_entry.id   AF-A0AAZ3QDH4-F1
#
_cell.length_a   1.000
_cell.length_b   1.000
_cell.length_c   1.000
_cell.angle_alpha   90.00
_cell.angle_beta   90.00
_cell.angle_gamma   90.00
#
_symmetry.space_group_name_H-M   'P 1'
#
loop_
_entity.id
_entity.type
_entity.pdbx_description
1 polymer ?
#
loop_
_entity_poly.entity_id
_entity_poly.type
_entity_poly.pdbx_seq_one_letter_code
_entity_poly.pdbx_strand_id
1 'polypeptide(L)'
;MTKDNKVKVLEWISQSPDLNPIENLWAELKKHVRARRPTNLNQLHQLCQEEWAKIHPTYCGKHVEGYLKRLTQVKQFKGNTTKFNTN
;
A
#
# COMPACT_ATOMS: atom_id res chain seq x y z
N MET A 1 11.98 -2.71 20.83
CA MET A 1 11.70 -3.93 20.04
C MET A 1 12.21 -3.89 18.59
N THR A 2 12.93 -2.86 18.12
CA THR A 2 13.50 -2.82 16.75
C THR A 2 15.03 -2.83 16.69
N LYS A 3 15.73 -2.64 17.82
CA LYS A 3 17.20 -2.51 17.84
C LYS A 3 17.95 -3.84 17.65
N ASP A 4 17.37 -4.97 18.06
CA ASP A 4 18.09 -6.25 18.10
C ASP A 4 18.14 -6.97 16.74
N ASN A 5 17.26 -6.61 15.79
CA ASN A 5 17.13 -7.29 14.49
C ASN A 5 17.84 -6.59 13.30
N LYS A 6 18.69 -5.58 13.55
CA LYS A 6 19.39 -4.79 12.51
C LYS A 6 18.48 -4.31 11.36
N VAL A 7 17.22 -4.03 11.65
CA VAL A 7 16.25 -3.55 10.65
C VAL A 7 16.53 -2.09 10.35
N LYS A 8 16.81 -1.76 9.09
CA LYS A 8 16.88 -0.36 8.64
C LYS A 8 15.46 0.19 8.53
N VAL A 9 15.15 1.17 9.39
CA VAL A 9 13.88 1.88 9.35
C VAL A 9 13.98 2.99 8.30
N LEU A 10 13.01 3.05 7.39
CA LEU A 10 12.91 4.14 6.42
C LEU A 10 12.45 5.42 7.14
N GLU A 11 13.09 6.55 6.85
CA GLU A 11 12.69 7.85 7.39
C GLU A 11 11.32 8.25 6.81
N TRP A 12 10.32 8.39 7.68
CA TRP A 12 8.92 8.60 7.30
C TRP A 12 8.45 10.00 7.67
N ILE A 13 7.88 10.73 6.72
CA ILE A 13 7.30 12.06 6.96
C ILE A 13 5.94 11.86 7.64
N SER A 14 5.71 12.53 8.77
CA SER A 14 4.41 12.49 9.46
C SER A 14 3.30 13.06 8.55
N GLN A 15 2.08 12.53 8.65
CA GLN A 15 0.89 12.98 7.88
C GLN A 15 0.92 12.68 6.37
N SER A 16 1.65 11.66 5.92
CA SER A 16 1.66 11.23 4.51
C SER A 16 1.10 9.81 4.31
N PRO A 17 -0.21 9.58 4.47
CA PRO A 17 -0.83 8.29 4.14
C PRO A 17 -0.74 7.98 2.64
N ASP A 18 -0.70 9.02 1.81
CA ASP A 18 -0.47 8.97 0.36
C ASP A 18 0.88 8.37 -0.02
N LEU A 19 1.84 8.39 0.91
CA LEU A 19 3.15 7.81 0.74
C LEU A 19 3.18 6.31 1.10
N ASN A 20 2.13 5.72 1.67
CA ASN A 20 2.15 4.30 2.04
C ASN A 20 1.77 3.39 0.85
N PRO A 21 2.73 2.69 0.23
CA PRO A 21 2.44 1.83 -0.92
C PRO A 21 1.51 0.66 -0.58
N ILE A 22 1.33 0.34 0.71
CA ILE A 22 0.43 -0.73 1.16
C ILE A 22 -1.06 -0.37 0.98
N GLU A 23 -1.43 0.91 0.97
CA GLU A 23 -2.83 1.33 0.83
C GLU A 23 -3.41 0.91 -0.52
N ASN A 24 -2.58 0.98 -1.56
CA ASN A 24 -2.96 0.50 -2.90
C ASN A 24 -3.17 -1.01 -2.93
N LEU A 25 -2.31 -1.78 -2.22
CA LEU A 25 -2.49 -3.23 -2.08
C LEU A 25 -3.78 -3.57 -1.33
N TRP A 26 -4.08 -2.85 -0.26
CA TRP A 26 -5.34 -3.03 0.47
C TRP A 26 -6.56 -2.71 -0.38
N ALA A 27 -6.50 -1.66 -1.21
CA ALA A 27 -7.57 -1.33 -2.14
C ALA A 27 -7.81 -2.45 -3.17
N GLU A 28 -6.74 -3.00 -3.74
CA GLU A 28 -6.82 -4.11 -4.70
C GLU A 28 -7.37 -5.38 -4.04
N LEU A 29 -6.87 -5.75 -2.86
CA LEU A 29 -7.37 -6.90 -2.11
C LEU A 29 -8.87 -6.76 -1.81
N LYS A 30 -9.29 -5.61 -1.29
CA LYS A 30 -10.71 -5.34 -1.00
C LYS A 30 -11.57 -5.46 -2.27
N LYS A 31 -11.09 -5.02 -3.42
CA LYS A 31 -11.80 -5.12 -4.70
C LYS A 31 -12.05 -6.58 -5.08
N HIS A 32 -11.03 -7.43 -5.02
CA HIS A 32 -11.17 -8.86 -5.37
C HIS A 32 -12.03 -9.63 -4.38
N VAL A 33 -11.83 -9.40 -3.09
CA VAL A 33 -12.64 -10.04 -2.04
C VAL A 33 -14.12 -9.62 -2.15
N ARG A 34 -14.41 -8.34 -2.40
CA ARG A 34 -15.78 -7.85 -2.62
C ARG A 34 -16.44 -8.45 -3.86
N ALA A 35 -15.69 -8.66 -4.94
CA ALA A 35 -16.21 -9.29 -6.15
C ALA A 35 -16.72 -10.72 -5.90
N ARG A 36 -16.12 -11.43 -4.93
CA ARG A 36 -16.51 -12.80 -4.53
C ARG A 36 -17.66 -12.84 -3.51
N ARG A 37 -18.15 -11.69 -3.03
CA ARG A 37 -19.34 -11.53 -2.17
C ARG A 37 -19.40 -12.53 -0.98
N PRO A 38 -18.43 -12.49 -0.05
CA PRO A 38 -18.50 -13.32 1.15
C PRO A 38 -19.78 -13.06 1.95
N THR A 39 -20.38 -14.12 2.47
CA THR A 39 -21.64 -14.05 3.23
C THR A 39 -21.46 -14.18 4.74
N ASN A 40 -20.25 -14.54 5.18
CA ASN A 40 -19.89 -14.68 6.60
C ASN A 40 -18.40 -14.39 6.82
N LEU A 41 -18.01 -14.25 8.09
CA LEU A 41 -16.64 -13.91 8.47
C LEU A 41 -15.62 -15.01 8.11
N ASN A 42 -16.00 -16.29 8.18
CA ASN A 42 -15.10 -17.39 7.84
C ASN A 42 -14.76 -17.38 6.35
N GLN A 43 -15.78 -17.19 5.50
CA GLN A 43 -15.60 -17.00 4.06
C GLN A 43 -14.76 -15.75 3.79
N LEU A 44 -15.06 -14.61 4.43
CA LEU A 44 -14.29 -13.39 4.25
C LEU A 44 -12.80 -13.62 4.56
N HIS A 45 -12.49 -14.27 5.68
CA HIS A 45 -11.12 -14.57 6.08
C HIS A 45 -10.40 -15.46 5.07
N GLN A 46 -11.03 -16.56 4.63
CA GLN A 46 -10.46 -17.45 3.63
C GLN A 46 -10.23 -16.73 2.29
N LEU A 47 -11.21 -15.96 1.83
CA LEU A 47 -11.11 -15.19 0.59
C LEU A 47 -9.98 -14.15 0.64
N CYS A 48 -9.79 -13.48 1.77
CA CYS A 48 -8.67 -12.57 1.94
C CYS A 48 -7.32 -13.27 1.74
N GLN A 49 -7.14 -14.48 2.29
CA GLN A 49 -5.90 -15.25 2.13
C GLN A 49 -5.69 -15.69 0.68
N GLU A 50 -6.75 -16.22 0.03
CA GLU A 50 -6.69 -16.67 -1.36
C GLU A 50 -6.39 -15.52 -2.33
N GLU A 51 -7.07 -14.39 -2.19
CA GLU A 51 -6.85 -13.23 -3.06
C GLU A 51 -5.51 -12.57 -2.79
N TRP A 52 -5.05 -12.54 -1.53
CA TRP A 52 -3.71 -12.06 -1.20
C TRP A 52 -2.62 -12.88 -1.88
N ALA A 53 -2.73 -14.23 -1.86
CA ALA A 53 -1.77 -15.12 -2.51
C ALA A 53 -1.71 -14.95 -4.05
N LYS A 54 -2.78 -14.42 -4.66
CA LYS A 54 -2.85 -14.16 -6.11
C LYS A 54 -2.24 -12.81 -6.51
N ILE A 55 -1.98 -11.91 -5.56
CA ILE A 55 -1.36 -10.60 -5.88
C ILE A 55 0.06 -10.87 -6.39
N HIS A 56 0.24 -10.70 -7.70
CA HIS A 56 1.52 -10.99 -8.33
C HIS A 56 2.62 -10.01 -7.84
N PRO A 57 3.85 -10.47 -7.59
CA PRO A 57 4.95 -9.59 -7.13
C PRO A 57 5.21 -8.38 -8.04
N THR A 58 4.94 -8.51 -9.34
CA THR A 58 5.08 -7.40 -10.31
C THR A 58 4.09 -6.26 -10.07
N TYR A 59 2.92 -6.54 -9.47
CA TYR A 59 1.98 -5.52 -9.03
C TYR A 59 2.59 -4.68 -7.91
N CYS A 60 3.27 -5.33 -6.96
CA CYS A 60 4.00 -4.65 -5.89
C CYS A 60 5.13 -3.77 -6.44
N GLY A 61 5.90 -4.27 -7.41
CA GLY A 61 7.00 -3.52 -8.04
C GLY A 61 6.55 -2.20 -8.68
N LYS A 62 5.45 -2.21 -9.43
CA LYS A 62 4.87 -0.99 -10.05
C LYS A 62 4.50 0.07 -9.01
N HIS A 63 4.02 -0.36 -7.84
CA HIS A 63 3.67 0.57 -6.76
C HIS A 63 4.89 1.14 -6.03
N VAL A 64 5.93 0.32 -5.83
CA VAL A 64 7.21 0.79 -5.26
C VAL A 64 7.90 1.79 -6.21
N GLU A 65 7.87 1.57 -7.52
CA GLU A 65 8.35 2.55 -8.49
C GLU A 65 7.51 3.85 -8.47
N GLY A 66 6.19 3.73 -8.32
CA GLY A 66 5.30 4.88 -8.14
C GLY A 66 5.64 5.70 -6.89
N TYR A 67 6.03 5.03 -5.79
CA TYR A 67 6.47 5.68 -4.56
C TYR A 67 7.74 6.52 -4.75
N LEU A 68 8.75 5.99 -5.45
CA LEU A 68 9.97 6.76 -5.78
C LEU A 68 9.64 8.03 -6.60
N LYS A 69 8.71 7.92 -7.55
CA LYS A 69 8.23 9.07 -8.32
C LYS A 69 7.49 10.09 -7.44
N ARG A 70 6.68 9.65 -6.48
CA ARG A 70 6.01 10.52 -5.49
C ARG A 70 7.01 11.25 -4.60
N LEU A 71 8.00 10.56 -4.06
CA LEU A 71 9.07 11.18 -3.26
C LEU A 71 9.85 12.23 -4.06
N THR A 72 10.10 11.95 -5.34
CA THR A 72 10.76 12.90 -6.24
C THR A 72 9.89 14.14 -6.47
N GLN A 73 8.59 13.98 -6.65
CA GLN A 73 7.65 15.10 -6.76
C GLN A 73 7.54 15.90 -5.46
N VAL A 74 7.47 15.27 -4.28
CA VAL A 74 7.45 15.98 -2.99
C VAL A 74 8.70 16.85 -2.82
N LYS A 75 9.87 16.34 -3.20
CA LYS A 75 11.12 17.11 -3.22
C LYS A 75 11.07 18.28 -4.20
N GLN A 76 10.52 18.09 -5.40
CA GLN A 76 10.36 19.14 -6.40
C GLN A 76 9.36 20.23 -5.96
N PHE A 77 8.28 19.86 -5.26
CA PHE A 77 7.25 20.79 -4.78
C PHE A 77 7.56 21.41 -3.41
N LYS A 78 8.76 21.16 -2.84
CA LYS A 78 9.18 21.68 -1.52
C LYS A 78 8.16 21.42 -0.40
N GLY A 79 7.46 20.27 -0.45
CA GLY A 79 6.45 19.91 0.55
C GLY A 79 5.02 20.41 0.28
N ASN A 80 4.76 21.08 -0.84
CA ASN A 80 3.39 21.42 -1.26
C ASN A 80 2.65 20.22 -1.89
N THR A 81 1.32 20.27 -1.88
CA THR A 81 0.38 19.20 -2.24
C THR A 81 0.70 18.52 -3.58
N THR A 82 0.85 17.19 -3.58
CA THR A 82 1.04 16.41 -4.81
C THR A 82 -0.29 15.99 -5.44
N LYS A 83 -0.27 15.61 -6.73
CA LYS A 83 -1.47 15.23 -7.52
C LYS A 83 -2.23 13.99 -7.00
N PHE A 84 -1.73 13.33 -5.95
CA PHE A 84 -2.34 12.16 -5.32
C PHE A 84 -3.25 12.50 -4.14
N ASN A 85 -3.44 13.80 -3.86
CA ASN A 85 -4.41 14.26 -2.88
C ASN A 85 -5.81 14.22 -3.48
N THR A 86 -6.56 13.15 -3.23
CA THR A 86 -8.01 13.11 -3.47
C THR A 86 -8.70 13.06 -2.11
N ASN A 87 -9.40 14.17 -1.80
CA ASN A 87 -10.46 14.23 -0.79
C ASN A 87 -11.58 13.23 -1.11
#